data_AF-A0A0G0TG78-F1
#
_entry.id   AF-A0A0G0TG78-F1
#
_cell.length_a   1.000
_cell.length_b   1.000
_cell.length_c   1.000
_cell.angle_alpha   90.00
_cell.angle_beta   90.00
_cell.angle_gamma   90.00
#
_symmetry.space_group_name_H-M   'P 1'
#
loop_
_entity.id
_entity.type
_entity.pdbx_description
1 polymer ?
#
loop_
_entity_poly.entity_id
_entity_poly.type
_entity_poly.pdbx_seq_one_letter_code
_entity_poly.pdbx_strand_id
1 'polypeptide(L)'
;MADFGAERYNRSNKLKLKMAKQLKFSEDARQALLKGINVVAQAVITTLGPKGRNVALDKKWGAPSVVHDGVTVAKEIELPDPFENMGAQLCKEAASKTNDDTGDGTTTATVLTQAIVSDGLKNITAGANPMILKKGIEKAVEEVTAELKKIAKTVKSQEEITQVATISASDGQIGSLIAEALKKVGKDGVVTVEEGKGLAMTIDYKEGMEFDKGYVSAYFVTDAGRMEAEIEDPYILITDKKISSIQDLLPFLENFVKVSKNLVIIADEIDGEALATLVVNKLRGTFNILAVKAPGFGDRRKEMLEDIAVLTGGTVVSEDTGRKLENVKVEDCGRADKVWTDKDNCRIIGGKGVKKAITA
;
A
#
# COMPACT_ATOMS: atom_id res chain seq x y z
N MET A 1 57.26 -23.28 -35.81
CA MET A 1 57.24 -23.71 -34.40
C MET A 1 57.00 -22.46 -33.57
N ALA A 2 55.89 -22.48 -32.82
CA ALA A 2 55.48 -21.58 -31.73
C ALA A 2 55.65 -20.07 -31.91
N ASP A 3 54.53 -19.34 -31.97
CA ASP A 3 54.32 -18.35 -30.92
C ASP A 3 52.85 -18.32 -30.49
N PHE A 4 52.64 -18.69 -29.22
CA PHE A 4 51.37 -18.78 -28.51
C PHE A 4 51.39 -17.62 -27.51
N GLY A 5 50.43 -16.71 -27.56
CA GLY A 5 50.17 -15.83 -26.41
C GLY A 5 49.82 -14.39 -26.77
N ALA A 6 48.51 -14.11 -26.76
CA ALA A 6 47.90 -12.94 -26.09
C ALA A 6 46.46 -12.70 -26.60
N GLU A 7 45.67 -13.75 -26.82
CA GLU A 7 44.22 -13.64 -26.61
C GLU A 7 43.97 -13.64 -25.10
N ARG A 8 43.43 -12.52 -24.59
CA ARG A 8 42.69 -12.30 -23.32
C ARG A 8 43.19 -11.04 -22.61
N TYR A 9 42.77 -9.86 -23.06
CA TYR A 9 42.40 -8.75 -22.16
C TYR A 9 41.71 -7.63 -22.94
N ASN A 10 40.37 -7.64 -22.94
CA ASN A 10 39.44 -6.48 -23.07
C ASN A 10 38.07 -6.84 -23.69
N ARG A 11 37.51 -7.99 -23.31
CA ARG A 11 36.05 -8.14 -23.27
C ARG A 11 35.58 -7.85 -21.84
N SER A 12 35.30 -6.59 -21.51
CA SER A 12 34.37 -6.18 -20.43
C SER A 12 34.30 -4.68 -20.13
N ASN A 13 34.94 -3.80 -20.91
CA ASN A 13 34.53 -2.38 -20.93
C ASN A 13 33.42 -2.18 -21.97
N LYS A 14 32.25 -2.81 -21.72
CA LYS A 14 31.00 -2.22 -22.18
C LYS A 14 30.86 -0.93 -21.37
N LEU A 15 31.41 0.15 -21.92
CA LEU A 15 31.06 1.49 -21.51
C LEU A 15 29.54 1.52 -21.36
N LYS A 16 29.07 1.77 -20.14
CA LYS A 16 27.87 2.58 -19.95
C LYS A 16 28.16 3.85 -20.74
N LEU A 17 27.82 3.87 -22.03
CA LEU A 17 27.67 5.10 -22.80
C LEU A 17 26.70 5.93 -21.96
N LYS A 18 27.23 6.89 -21.20
CA LYS A 18 26.42 7.94 -20.61
C LYS A 18 25.74 8.58 -21.81
N MET A 19 24.47 8.22 -22.04
CA MET A 19 23.65 8.83 -23.07
C MET A 19 23.78 10.34 -22.89
N ALA A 20 24.23 11.03 -23.94
CA ALA A 20 24.39 12.48 -23.90
C ALA A 20 23.03 13.09 -23.52
N LYS A 21 23.04 14.03 -22.58
CA LYS A 21 21.81 14.69 -22.14
C LYS A 21 21.33 15.63 -23.24
N GLN A 22 20.02 15.59 -23.51
CA GLN A 22 19.36 16.57 -24.37
C GLN A 22 18.92 17.76 -23.51
N LEU A 23 19.07 18.97 -24.04
CA LEU A 23 18.69 20.21 -23.36
C LEU A 23 17.69 20.97 -24.25
N LYS A 24 16.57 21.39 -23.66
CA LYS A 24 15.64 22.36 -24.23
C LYS A 24 15.52 23.52 -23.25
N PHE A 25 15.32 24.72 -23.76
CA PHE A 25 15.27 25.95 -22.96
C PHE A 25 14.01 26.76 -23.25
N SER A 26 13.69 27.66 -22.32
CA SER A 26 12.72 28.74 -22.52
C SER A 26 11.35 28.25 -23.02
N GLU A 27 10.84 28.80 -24.13
CA GLU A 27 9.50 28.51 -24.64
C GLU A 27 9.36 27.05 -25.11
N ASP A 28 10.34 26.53 -25.84
CA ASP A 28 10.29 25.16 -26.37
C ASP A 28 10.22 24.11 -25.27
N ALA A 29 10.95 24.32 -24.17
CA ALA A 29 10.87 23.46 -22.99
C ALA A 29 9.48 23.54 -22.34
N ARG A 30 8.95 24.75 -22.15
CA ARG A 30 7.64 24.99 -21.51
C ARG A 30 6.49 24.40 -22.31
N GLN A 31 6.51 24.56 -23.63
CA GLN A 31 5.51 23.99 -24.53
C GLN A 31 5.55 22.46 -24.54
N ALA A 32 6.73 21.85 -24.52
CA ALA A 32 6.85 20.39 -24.42
C ALA A 32 6.28 19.87 -23.09
N LEU A 33 6.61 20.50 -21.96
CA LEU A 33 6.03 20.12 -20.66
C LEU A 33 4.51 20.29 -20.64
N LEU A 34 3.98 21.40 -21.18
CA LEU A 34 2.54 21.66 -21.23
C LEU A 34 1.80 20.62 -22.09
N LYS A 35 2.38 20.20 -23.23
CA LYS A 35 1.80 19.12 -24.05
C LYS A 35 1.65 17.84 -23.24
N GLY A 36 2.68 17.46 -22.49
CA GLY A 36 2.63 16.29 -21.61
C GLY A 36 1.52 16.36 -20.57
N ILE A 37 1.43 17.51 -19.88
CA ILE A 37 0.38 17.78 -18.88
C ILE A 37 -1.01 17.71 -19.52
N ASN A 38 -1.19 18.30 -20.71
CA ASN A 38 -2.46 18.29 -21.42
C ASN A 38 -2.89 16.89 -21.85
N VAL A 39 -1.96 16.01 -22.25
CA VAL A 39 -2.32 14.62 -22.58
C VAL A 39 -2.88 13.90 -21.36
N VAL A 40 -2.21 14.03 -20.21
CA VAL A 40 -2.69 13.42 -18.94
C VAL A 40 -4.05 13.99 -18.55
N ALA A 41 -4.18 15.32 -18.52
CA ALA A 41 -5.42 15.97 -18.13
C ALA A 41 -6.58 15.64 -19.07
N GLN A 42 -6.35 15.58 -20.38
CA GLN A 42 -7.39 15.27 -21.36
C GLN A 42 -7.89 13.82 -21.27
N ALA A 43 -7.03 12.88 -20.88
CA ALA A 43 -7.44 11.50 -20.61
C ALA A 43 -8.23 11.42 -19.29
N VAL A 44 -7.69 12.01 -18.22
CA VAL A 44 -8.24 11.93 -16.86
C VAL A 44 -9.57 12.69 -16.72
N ILE A 45 -9.74 13.87 -17.33
CA ILE A 45 -10.97 14.66 -17.23
C ILE A 45 -12.21 13.92 -17.74
N THR A 46 -12.03 12.93 -18.61
CA THR A 46 -13.15 12.13 -19.11
C THR A 46 -13.84 11.32 -18.01
N THR A 47 -13.17 11.06 -16.89
CA THR A 47 -13.72 10.33 -15.74
C THR A 47 -14.38 11.24 -14.70
N LEU A 48 -14.43 12.56 -14.91
CA LEU A 48 -14.88 13.51 -13.90
C LEU A 48 -16.42 13.52 -13.74
N GLY A 49 -16.88 13.28 -12.51
CA GLY A 49 -18.26 13.50 -12.09
C GLY A 49 -19.26 12.41 -12.53
N PRO A 50 -20.56 12.60 -12.26
CA PRO A 50 -21.58 11.55 -12.44
C PRO A 50 -21.87 11.18 -13.91
N LYS A 51 -21.35 11.98 -14.86
CA LYS A 51 -21.43 11.72 -16.30
C LYS A 51 -20.05 11.43 -16.90
N GLY A 52 -19.08 11.09 -16.04
CA GLY A 52 -17.80 10.57 -16.47
C GLY A 52 -17.98 9.36 -17.38
N ARG A 53 -16.97 9.09 -18.18
CA ARG A 53 -16.91 7.95 -19.08
C ARG A 53 -15.78 7.04 -18.64
N ASN A 54 -15.93 5.77 -18.97
CA ASN A 54 -14.89 4.80 -18.68
C ASN A 54 -13.74 4.94 -19.67
N VAL A 55 -12.52 4.68 -19.18
CA VAL A 55 -11.31 4.61 -19.97
C VAL A 55 -10.89 3.15 -20.06
N ALA A 56 -10.69 2.66 -21.28
CA ALA A 56 -10.12 1.33 -21.52
C ALA A 56 -8.59 1.44 -21.54
N LEU A 57 -7.93 0.61 -20.73
CA LEU A 57 -6.48 0.53 -20.59
C LEU A 57 -6.04 -0.87 -21.04
N ASP A 58 -5.10 -0.90 -21.98
CA ASP A 58 -4.51 -2.15 -22.44
C ASP A 58 -3.64 -2.79 -21.34
N LYS A 59 -3.58 -4.11 -21.33
CA LYS A 59 -2.73 -4.88 -20.42
C LYS A 59 -1.86 -5.80 -21.23
N LYS A 60 -0.57 -5.90 -20.86
CA LYS A 60 0.40 -6.81 -21.50
C LYS A 60 -0.06 -8.27 -21.50
N TRP A 61 -0.92 -8.64 -20.55
CA TRP A 61 -1.48 -9.98 -20.39
C TRP A 61 -2.93 -9.89 -19.94
N GLY A 62 -3.78 -10.77 -20.46
CA GLY A 62 -5.20 -10.83 -20.11
C GLY A 62 -6.06 -9.84 -20.89
N ALA A 63 -7.27 -9.58 -20.38
CA ALA A 63 -8.19 -8.63 -20.98
C ALA A 63 -7.85 -7.17 -20.60
N PRO A 64 -8.18 -6.18 -21.45
CA PRO A 64 -8.08 -4.77 -21.09
C PRO A 64 -8.85 -4.45 -19.82
N SER A 65 -8.34 -3.52 -19.01
CA SER A 65 -9.10 -2.99 -17.87
C SER A 65 -9.94 -1.81 -18.28
N VAL A 66 -11.17 -1.76 -17.79
CA VAL A 66 -12.08 -0.61 -17.94
C VAL A 66 -12.15 0.08 -16.60
N VAL A 67 -11.68 1.33 -16.52
CA VAL A 67 -11.59 2.08 -15.27
C VAL A 67 -12.32 3.40 -15.34
N HIS A 68 -12.75 3.88 -14.18
CA HIS A 68 -13.37 5.19 -13.98
C HIS A 68 -12.56 6.08 -13.02
N ASP A 69 -11.39 5.63 -12.58
CA ASP A 69 -10.54 6.33 -11.63
C ASP A 69 -9.43 7.12 -12.36
N GLY A 70 -9.29 8.39 -11.98
CA GLY A 70 -8.31 9.30 -12.56
C GLY A 70 -6.85 8.93 -12.27
N VAL A 71 -6.54 8.39 -11.08
CA VAL A 71 -5.13 8.08 -10.74
C VAL A 71 -4.65 6.85 -11.51
N THR A 72 -5.49 5.83 -11.69
CA THR A 72 -5.16 4.66 -12.51
C THR A 72 -4.95 5.05 -13.97
N VAL A 73 -5.83 5.89 -14.54
CA VAL A 73 -5.65 6.42 -15.90
C VAL A 73 -4.35 7.22 -16.02
N ALA A 74 -4.08 8.12 -15.06
CA ALA A 74 -2.86 8.92 -15.08
C ALA A 74 -1.60 8.04 -15.02
N LYS A 75 -1.57 7.01 -14.16
CA LYS A 75 -0.42 6.12 -13.97
C LYS A 75 -0.01 5.41 -15.27
N GLU A 76 -0.94 5.01 -16.12
CA GLU A 76 -0.65 4.32 -17.39
C GLU A 76 -0.09 5.21 -18.51
N ILE A 77 -0.15 6.55 -18.39
CA ILE A 77 0.23 7.44 -19.51
C ILE A 77 1.74 7.66 -19.58
N GLU A 78 2.46 6.96 -20.45
CA GLU A 78 3.87 7.22 -20.72
C GLU A 78 4.05 7.74 -22.15
N LEU A 79 4.75 8.88 -22.29
CA LEU A 79 4.93 9.54 -23.58
C LEU A 79 6.31 9.22 -24.18
N PRO A 80 6.40 9.04 -25.51
CA PRO A 80 7.67 8.71 -26.17
C PRO A 80 8.65 9.89 -26.21
N ASP A 81 8.17 11.13 -26.33
CA ASP A 81 9.05 12.31 -26.22
C ASP A 81 9.46 12.52 -24.75
N PRO A 82 10.76 12.55 -24.43
CA PRO A 82 11.21 12.67 -23.04
C PRO A 82 10.78 13.97 -22.36
N PHE A 83 10.63 15.08 -23.09
CA PHE A 83 10.24 16.37 -22.51
C PHE A 83 8.74 16.44 -22.26
N GLU A 84 7.92 15.90 -23.17
CA GLU A 84 6.48 15.74 -22.92
C GLU A 84 6.25 14.75 -21.77
N ASN A 85 6.99 13.63 -21.73
CA ASN A 85 6.88 12.67 -20.64
C ASN A 85 7.24 13.30 -19.28
N MET A 86 8.27 14.15 -19.19
CA MET A 86 8.56 14.89 -17.96
C MET A 86 7.35 15.71 -17.48
N GLY A 87 6.64 16.38 -18.38
CA GLY A 87 5.41 17.11 -18.05
C GLY A 87 4.30 16.18 -17.56
N ALA A 88 4.12 15.04 -18.23
CA ALA A 88 3.17 14.01 -17.81
C ALA A 88 3.49 13.48 -16.40
N GLN A 89 4.75 13.14 -16.10
CA GLN A 89 5.17 12.65 -14.79
C GLN A 89 4.93 13.68 -13.67
N LEU A 90 5.20 14.98 -13.92
CA LEU A 90 4.89 16.04 -12.95
C LEU A 90 3.39 16.13 -12.63
N CYS A 91 2.54 15.98 -13.65
CA CYS A 91 1.09 15.96 -13.46
C CYS A 91 0.63 14.71 -12.69
N LYS A 92 1.21 13.54 -12.97
CA LYS A 92 0.93 12.30 -12.24
C LYS A 92 1.35 12.37 -10.79
N GLU A 93 2.45 13.06 -10.48
CA GLU A 93 2.92 13.23 -9.11
C GLU A 93 1.90 14.02 -8.29
N ALA A 94 1.32 15.07 -8.86
CA ALA A 94 0.24 15.83 -8.22
C ALA A 94 -0.97 14.92 -7.91
N ALA A 95 -1.45 14.16 -8.90
CA ALA A 95 -2.56 13.23 -8.72
C ALA A 95 -2.26 12.13 -7.69
N SER A 96 -1.04 11.58 -7.71
CA SER A 96 -0.64 10.49 -6.80
C SER A 96 -0.54 10.97 -5.37
N LYS A 97 0.08 12.13 -5.12
CA LYS A 97 0.14 12.73 -3.77
C LYS A 97 -1.26 13.03 -3.22
N THR A 98 -2.17 13.54 -4.05
CA THR A 98 -3.56 13.75 -3.63
C THR A 98 -4.23 12.43 -3.24
N ASN A 99 -4.01 11.37 -4.00
CA ASN A 99 -4.52 10.03 -3.67
C ASN A 99 -3.94 9.53 -2.34
N ASP A 100 -2.64 9.67 -2.14
CA ASP A 100 -1.95 9.18 -0.94
C ASP A 100 -2.41 9.93 0.32
N ASP A 101 -2.63 11.24 0.21
CA ASP A 101 -3.04 12.09 1.34
C ASP A 101 -4.54 11.99 1.66
N THR A 102 -5.39 11.75 0.66
CA THR A 102 -6.87 11.91 0.81
C THR A 102 -7.73 10.77 0.27
N GLY A 103 -7.19 9.89 -0.58
CA GLY A 103 -7.91 8.75 -1.16
C GLY A 103 -8.93 9.08 -2.26
N ASP A 104 -9.14 10.35 -2.61
CA ASP A 104 -10.05 10.82 -3.67
C ASP A 104 -9.56 12.15 -4.26
N GLY A 105 -10.25 12.72 -5.26
CA GLY A 105 -9.98 14.06 -5.80
C GLY A 105 -8.84 14.12 -6.82
N THR A 106 -8.34 12.96 -7.25
CA THR A 106 -7.19 12.82 -8.18
C THR A 106 -7.46 13.46 -9.54
N THR A 107 -8.67 13.26 -10.08
CA THR A 107 -9.13 13.91 -11.31
C THR A 107 -9.22 15.44 -11.14
N THR A 108 -9.76 15.91 -10.02
CA THR A 108 -9.87 17.34 -9.71
C THR A 108 -8.48 17.99 -9.62
N ALA A 109 -7.54 17.36 -8.91
CA ALA A 109 -6.16 17.83 -8.79
C ALA A 109 -5.46 17.91 -10.15
N THR A 110 -5.67 16.92 -11.01
CA THR A 110 -5.13 16.89 -12.38
C THR A 110 -5.65 18.07 -13.22
N VAL A 111 -6.95 18.33 -13.19
CA VAL A 111 -7.57 19.43 -13.95
C VAL A 111 -7.12 20.80 -13.42
N LEU A 112 -7.05 20.98 -12.09
CA LEU A 112 -6.54 22.22 -11.49
C LEU A 112 -5.07 22.45 -11.84
N THR A 113 -4.25 21.39 -11.83
CA THR A 113 -2.84 21.47 -12.22
C THR A 113 -2.70 21.95 -13.67
N GLN A 114 -3.49 21.36 -14.58
CA GLN A 114 -3.48 21.74 -15.99
C GLN A 114 -3.91 23.21 -16.19
N ALA A 115 -4.97 23.66 -15.51
CA ALA A 115 -5.43 25.05 -15.60
C ALA A 115 -4.38 26.04 -15.08
N ILE A 116 -3.84 25.80 -13.88
CA ILE A 116 -2.83 26.66 -13.25
C ILE A 116 -1.57 26.75 -14.12
N VAL A 117 -1.09 25.62 -14.65
CA VAL A 117 0.09 25.60 -15.51
C VAL A 117 -0.18 26.28 -16.84
N SER A 118 -1.31 26.02 -17.48
CA SER A 118 -1.66 26.64 -18.77
C SER A 118 -1.72 28.16 -18.67
N ASP A 119 -2.45 28.69 -17.68
CA ASP A 119 -2.59 30.13 -17.49
C ASP A 119 -1.31 30.76 -16.93
N GLY A 120 -0.57 30.03 -16.10
CA GLY A 120 0.73 30.45 -15.62
C GLY A 120 1.72 30.66 -16.78
N LEU A 121 1.78 29.70 -17.70
CA LEU A 121 2.65 29.78 -18.88
C LEU A 121 2.27 30.94 -19.79
N LYS A 122 0.98 31.17 -20.05
CA LYS A 122 0.51 32.35 -20.84
C LYS A 122 1.02 33.67 -20.24
N ASN A 123 0.94 33.83 -18.92
CA ASN A 123 1.42 35.03 -18.25
C ASN A 123 2.96 35.18 -18.33
N ILE A 124 3.70 34.08 -18.20
CA ILE A 124 5.17 34.13 -18.34
C ILE A 124 5.55 34.47 -19.79
N THR A 125 4.87 33.93 -20.78
CA THR A 125 5.07 34.28 -22.20
C THR A 125 4.75 35.76 -22.47
N ALA A 126 3.81 36.34 -21.72
CA ALA A 126 3.51 37.79 -21.73
C ALA A 126 4.56 38.65 -20.97
N GLY A 127 5.62 38.06 -20.42
CA GLY A 127 6.72 38.77 -19.75
C GLY A 127 6.60 38.87 -18.23
N ALA A 128 5.61 38.21 -17.60
CA ALA A 128 5.50 38.17 -16.15
C ALA A 128 6.67 37.41 -15.50
N ASN A 129 7.10 37.86 -14.32
CA ASN A 129 8.13 37.18 -13.55
C ASN A 129 7.57 35.86 -12.93
N PRO A 130 8.11 34.68 -13.29
CA PRO A 130 7.60 33.39 -12.79
C PRO A 130 7.62 33.26 -11.27
N MET A 131 8.63 33.84 -10.60
CA MET A 131 8.76 33.75 -9.15
C MET A 131 7.71 34.59 -8.42
N ILE A 132 7.34 35.74 -8.99
CA ILE A 132 6.28 36.59 -8.43
C ILE A 132 4.92 35.93 -8.68
N LEU A 133 4.70 35.38 -9.87
CA LEU A 133 3.48 34.66 -10.21
C LEU A 133 3.25 33.47 -9.28
N LYS A 134 4.29 32.66 -9.04
CA LYS A 134 4.26 31.56 -8.07
C LYS A 134 3.83 32.04 -6.69
N LYS A 135 4.46 33.10 -6.16
CA LYS A 135 4.11 33.66 -4.84
C LYS A 135 2.65 34.14 -4.78
N GLY A 136 2.14 34.69 -5.87
CA GLY A 136 0.73 35.09 -5.98
C GLY A 136 -0.21 33.90 -5.91
N ILE A 137 0.11 32.82 -6.64
CA ILE A 137 -0.65 31.56 -6.61
C ILE A 137 -0.63 30.96 -5.20
N GLU A 138 0.53 30.88 -4.55
CA GLU A 138 0.65 30.34 -3.18
C GLU A 138 -0.22 31.10 -2.18
N LYS A 139 -0.21 32.44 -2.23
CA LYS A 139 -1.09 33.27 -1.39
C LYS A 139 -2.58 33.06 -1.68
N ALA A 140 -2.94 32.89 -2.95
CA ALA A 140 -4.33 32.61 -3.32
C ALA A 140 -4.79 31.25 -2.79
N VAL A 141 -3.92 30.23 -2.84
CA VAL A 141 -4.20 28.91 -2.28
C VAL A 141 -4.38 28.99 -0.76
N GLU A 142 -3.55 29.74 -0.05
CA GLU A 142 -3.70 29.98 1.40
C GLU A 142 -5.06 30.60 1.74
N GLU A 143 -5.48 31.64 1.01
CA GLU A 143 -6.77 32.31 1.26
C GLU A 143 -7.95 31.39 0.93
N VAL A 144 -7.91 30.70 -0.21
CA VAL A 144 -8.98 29.78 -0.64
C VAL A 144 -9.12 28.64 0.36
N THR A 145 -8.01 28.05 0.82
CA THR A 145 -8.05 26.97 1.81
C THR A 145 -8.56 27.44 3.18
N ALA A 146 -8.23 28.67 3.58
CA ALA A 146 -8.80 29.28 4.79
C ALA A 146 -10.31 29.46 4.67
N GLU A 147 -10.80 29.91 3.51
CA GLU A 147 -12.24 30.09 3.29
C GLU A 147 -12.99 28.75 3.21
N LEU A 148 -12.41 27.74 2.55
CA LEU A 148 -12.96 26.37 2.51
C LEU A 148 -13.16 25.80 3.91
N LYS A 149 -12.23 26.07 4.85
CA LYS A 149 -12.37 25.66 6.26
C LYS A 149 -13.51 26.39 6.99
N LYS A 150 -13.79 27.65 6.64
CA LYS A 150 -14.90 28.42 7.25
C LYS A 150 -16.26 27.92 6.79
N ILE A 151 -16.39 27.53 5.52
CA ILE A 151 -17.65 27.02 4.97
C ILE A 151 -17.86 25.52 5.23
N ALA A 152 -16.83 24.81 5.69
CA ALA A 152 -16.88 23.38 5.99
C ALA A 152 -17.92 23.08 7.07
N LYS A 153 -18.71 22.03 6.86
CA LYS A 153 -19.69 21.51 7.82
C LYS A 153 -19.27 20.13 8.27
N THR A 154 -19.19 19.92 9.59
CA THR A 154 -18.89 18.60 10.15
C THR A 154 -20.04 17.64 9.89
N VAL A 155 -19.72 16.50 9.28
CA VAL A 155 -20.64 15.37 9.09
C VAL A 155 -20.96 14.74 10.44
N LYS A 156 -22.24 14.64 10.77
CA LYS A 156 -22.73 14.11 12.06
C LYS A 156 -23.76 13.01 11.91
N SER A 157 -24.56 13.03 10.84
CA SER A 157 -25.63 12.05 10.67
C SER A 157 -25.19 10.86 9.83
N GLN A 158 -25.82 9.72 10.08
CA GLN A 158 -25.64 8.52 9.26
C GLN A 158 -26.05 8.77 7.80
N GLU A 159 -27.05 9.62 7.58
CA GLU A 159 -27.52 10.02 6.25
C GLU A 159 -26.44 10.79 5.49
N GLU A 160 -25.76 11.73 6.16
CA GLU A 160 -24.65 12.49 5.57
C GLU A 160 -23.46 11.57 5.22
N ILE A 161 -23.12 10.61 6.10
CA ILE A 161 -22.09 9.59 5.81
C ILE A 161 -22.47 8.78 4.56
N THR A 162 -23.73 8.35 4.48
CA THR A 162 -24.25 7.60 3.34
C THR A 162 -24.19 8.42 2.05
N GLN A 163 -24.51 9.72 2.11
CA GLN A 163 -24.42 10.63 0.97
C GLN A 163 -22.98 10.76 0.46
N VAL A 164 -22.00 10.96 1.36
CA VAL A 164 -20.58 11.04 0.99
C VAL A 164 -20.12 9.74 0.32
N ALA A 165 -20.41 8.60 0.94
CA ALA A 165 -20.04 7.29 0.39
C ALA A 165 -20.70 7.02 -0.97
N THR A 166 -21.98 7.39 -1.13
CA THR A 166 -22.73 7.24 -2.38
C THR A 166 -22.13 8.08 -3.51
N ILE A 167 -21.77 9.33 -3.22
CA ILE A 167 -21.19 10.23 -4.22
C ILE A 167 -19.80 9.73 -4.65
N SER A 168 -18.97 9.33 -3.69
CA SER A 168 -17.62 8.83 -3.98
C SER A 168 -17.66 7.49 -4.75
N ALA A 169 -18.55 6.57 -4.38
CA ALA A 169 -18.72 5.29 -5.08
C ALA A 169 -19.51 5.41 -6.40
N SER A 170 -20.15 6.54 -6.67
CA SER A 170 -21.12 6.72 -7.77
C SER A 170 -22.26 5.67 -7.78
N ASP A 171 -22.55 5.07 -6.63
CA ASP A 171 -23.51 3.98 -6.47
C ASP A 171 -24.18 4.02 -5.08
N GLY A 172 -25.51 4.01 -5.05
CA GLY A 172 -26.28 4.11 -3.80
C GLY A 172 -26.30 2.83 -2.98
N GLN A 173 -26.19 1.65 -3.60
CA GLN A 173 -26.10 0.39 -2.88
C GLN A 173 -24.75 0.29 -2.18
N ILE A 174 -23.66 0.60 -2.90
CA ILE A 174 -22.30 0.61 -2.33
C ILE A 174 -22.22 1.64 -1.19
N GLY A 175 -22.69 2.86 -1.42
CA GLY A 175 -22.69 3.91 -0.40
C GLY A 175 -23.45 3.51 0.87
N SER A 176 -24.58 2.82 0.72
CA SER A 176 -25.36 2.31 1.86
C SER A 176 -24.59 1.23 2.64
N LEU A 177 -23.95 0.29 1.95
CA LEU A 177 -23.15 -0.78 2.56
C LEU A 177 -21.94 -0.22 3.32
N ILE A 178 -21.22 0.74 2.73
CA ILE A 178 -20.09 1.42 3.39
C ILE A 178 -20.56 2.11 4.66
N ALA A 179 -21.68 2.83 4.59
CA ALA A 179 -22.22 3.54 5.75
C ALA A 179 -22.66 2.55 6.86
N GLU A 180 -23.28 1.43 6.50
CA GLU A 180 -23.64 0.37 7.44
C GLU A 180 -22.40 -0.23 8.12
N ALA A 181 -21.35 -0.52 7.35
CA ALA A 181 -20.09 -1.01 7.88
C ALA A 181 -19.49 -0.02 8.88
N LEU A 182 -19.32 1.26 8.50
CA LEU A 182 -18.76 2.32 9.35
C LEU A 182 -19.56 2.52 10.64
N LYS A 183 -20.89 2.48 10.57
CA LYS A 183 -21.74 2.63 11.76
C LYS A 183 -21.49 1.53 12.78
N LYS A 184 -21.26 0.31 12.30
CA LYS A 184 -21.19 -0.89 13.13
C LYS A 184 -19.79 -1.15 13.68
N VAL A 185 -18.75 -0.82 12.93
CA VAL A 185 -17.35 -0.90 13.42
C VAL A 185 -16.99 0.31 14.29
N GLY A 186 -17.70 1.44 14.14
CA GLY A 186 -17.44 2.66 14.90
C GLY A 186 -16.27 3.47 14.35
N LYS A 187 -15.90 4.54 15.06
CA LYS A 187 -14.90 5.51 14.60
C LYS A 187 -13.49 4.93 14.45
N ASP A 188 -13.16 3.96 15.31
CA ASP A 188 -11.83 3.33 15.39
C ASP A 188 -11.83 1.92 14.76
N GLY A 189 -12.91 1.56 14.06
CA GLY A 189 -13.07 0.27 13.44
C GLY A 189 -12.39 0.15 12.09
N VAL A 190 -11.82 -1.02 11.82
CA VAL A 190 -11.14 -1.31 10.56
C VAL A 190 -12.13 -1.88 9.54
N VAL A 191 -12.15 -1.31 8.34
CA VAL A 191 -12.95 -1.81 7.22
C VAL A 191 -12.01 -2.31 6.13
N THR A 192 -12.20 -3.55 5.71
CA THR A 192 -11.45 -4.16 4.60
C THR A 192 -12.42 -4.52 3.47
N VAL A 193 -11.91 -4.52 2.24
CA VAL A 193 -12.66 -4.92 1.04
C VAL A 193 -11.98 -6.13 0.44
N GLU A 194 -12.75 -7.18 0.19
CA GLU A 194 -12.28 -8.45 -0.35
C GLU A 194 -13.09 -8.85 -1.59
N GLU A 195 -12.46 -9.62 -2.49
CA GLU A 195 -13.16 -10.15 -3.66
C GLU A 195 -14.12 -11.26 -3.22
N GLY A 196 -15.42 -11.02 -3.41
CA GLY A 196 -16.46 -12.00 -3.10
C GLY A 196 -16.49 -13.16 -4.09
N LYS A 197 -16.75 -14.38 -3.60
CA LYS A 197 -16.96 -15.57 -4.44
C LYS A 197 -18.37 -15.63 -5.06
N GLY A 198 -19.30 -14.82 -4.56
CA GLY A 198 -20.69 -14.75 -5.01
C GLY A 198 -20.99 -13.50 -5.84
N LEU A 199 -22.21 -13.42 -6.37
CA LEU A 199 -22.70 -12.26 -7.13
C LEU A 199 -23.19 -11.10 -6.23
N ALA A 200 -23.49 -11.40 -4.96
CA ALA A 200 -23.99 -10.41 -4.01
C ALA A 200 -22.83 -9.80 -3.22
N MET A 201 -22.91 -8.49 -2.95
CA MET A 201 -22.05 -7.86 -1.95
C MET A 201 -22.54 -8.25 -0.55
N THR A 202 -21.61 -8.70 0.28
CA THR A 202 -21.88 -9.09 1.67
C THR A 202 -20.99 -8.28 2.60
N ILE A 203 -21.50 -8.02 3.81
CA ILE A 203 -20.71 -7.43 4.89
C ILE A 203 -20.55 -8.50 5.95
N ASP A 204 -19.31 -8.92 6.17
CA ASP A 204 -18.95 -9.85 7.24
C ASP A 204 -18.25 -9.09 8.37
N TYR A 205 -18.69 -9.37 9.60
CA TYR A 205 -18.11 -8.78 10.80
C TYR A 205 -17.24 -9.82 11.47
N LYS A 206 -15.95 -9.51 11.61
CA LYS A 206 -14.98 -10.37 12.25
C LYS A 206 -14.31 -9.62 13.39
N GLU A 207 -14.07 -10.32 14.48
CA GLU A 207 -13.17 -9.86 15.53
C GLU A 207 -11.74 -9.89 14.96
N GLY A 208 -10.98 -8.85 15.25
CA GLY A 208 -9.65 -8.67 14.68
C GLY A 208 -8.88 -7.58 15.39
N MET A 209 -7.63 -7.40 14.97
CA MET A 209 -6.73 -6.39 15.50
C MET A 209 -5.84 -5.85 14.37
N GLU A 210 -5.60 -4.54 14.39
CA GLU A 210 -4.63 -3.88 13.53
C GLU A 210 -3.53 -3.25 14.39
N PHE A 211 -2.29 -3.35 13.94
CA PHE A 211 -1.15 -2.70 14.57
C PHE A 211 -0.08 -2.26 13.54
N ASP A 212 0.72 -1.28 13.94
CA ASP A 212 1.66 -0.51 13.12
C ASP A 212 3.02 -1.22 12.92
N LYS A 213 2.98 -2.49 12.54
CA LYS A 213 4.16 -3.28 12.15
C LYS A 213 3.89 -4.08 10.89
N GLY A 214 4.53 -3.68 9.79
CA GLY A 214 4.49 -4.43 8.54
C GLY A 214 5.41 -5.65 8.48
N TYR A 215 5.48 -6.27 7.30
CA TYR A 215 6.39 -7.39 7.05
C TYR A 215 7.86 -7.01 7.28
N VAL A 216 8.63 -7.93 7.86
CA VAL A 216 10.08 -7.73 8.08
C VAL A 216 10.87 -7.77 6.76
N SER A 217 10.34 -8.44 5.74
CA SER A 217 10.97 -8.54 4.43
C SER A 217 9.95 -8.54 3.30
N ALA A 218 10.21 -7.75 2.25
CA ALA A 218 9.38 -7.72 1.04
C ALA A 218 9.35 -9.08 0.30
N TYR A 219 10.25 -10.02 0.62
CA TYR A 219 10.19 -11.37 0.07
C TYR A 219 9.04 -12.22 0.64
N PHE A 220 8.33 -11.75 1.67
CA PHE A 220 7.12 -12.42 2.17
C PHE A 220 5.84 -12.00 1.44
N VAL A 221 5.91 -10.95 0.62
CA VAL A 221 4.79 -10.43 -0.20
C VAL A 221 4.20 -11.54 -1.06
N THR A 222 2.89 -11.67 -1.03
CA THR A 222 2.12 -12.63 -1.83
C THR A 222 1.51 -11.96 -3.07
N ASP A 223 1.18 -10.67 -2.97
CA ASP A 223 0.75 -9.84 -4.10
C ASP A 223 1.79 -8.74 -4.38
N ALA A 224 2.62 -8.97 -5.40
CA ALA A 224 3.65 -8.02 -5.81
C ALA A 224 3.09 -6.75 -6.48
N GLY A 225 1.84 -6.75 -6.94
CA GLY A 225 1.18 -5.59 -7.51
C GLY A 225 0.75 -4.59 -6.45
N ARG A 226 0.21 -5.10 -5.33
CA ARG A 226 -0.19 -4.28 -4.17
C ARG A 226 0.90 -4.09 -3.13
N MET A 227 1.97 -4.89 -3.19
CA MET A 227 3.01 -4.97 -2.17
C MET A 227 2.45 -5.41 -0.81
N GLU A 228 1.56 -6.41 -0.83
CA GLU A 228 0.85 -6.93 0.34
C GLU A 228 1.16 -8.43 0.54
N ALA A 229 1.21 -8.86 1.79
CA ALA A 229 1.32 -10.27 2.16
C ALA A 229 0.05 -10.73 2.87
N GLU A 230 -0.54 -11.82 2.37
CA GLU A 230 -1.72 -12.46 2.95
C GLU A 230 -1.45 -13.93 3.24
N ILE A 231 -1.87 -14.38 4.42
CA ILE A 231 -1.88 -15.80 4.79
C ILE A 231 -3.25 -16.16 5.33
N GLU A 232 -3.91 -17.08 4.63
CA GLU A 232 -5.19 -17.68 5.03
C GLU A 232 -5.00 -18.85 6.00
N ASP A 233 -5.92 -19.00 6.95
CA ASP A 233 -5.94 -19.99 8.02
C ASP A 233 -4.59 -20.20 8.74
N PRO A 234 -3.84 -19.12 9.10
CA PRO A 234 -2.50 -19.26 9.64
C PRO A 234 -2.49 -19.88 11.04
N TYR A 235 -1.36 -20.50 11.36
CA TYR A 235 -0.90 -20.63 12.74
C TYR A 235 -0.02 -19.43 13.08
N ILE A 236 -0.22 -18.85 14.27
CA ILE A 236 0.41 -17.61 14.69
C ILE A 236 1.31 -17.92 15.89
N LEU A 237 2.63 -17.89 15.68
CA LEU A 237 3.61 -17.96 16.75
C LEU A 237 3.79 -16.57 17.35
N ILE A 238 3.58 -16.45 18.66
CA ILE A 238 3.60 -15.19 19.39
C ILE A 238 4.70 -15.27 20.46
N THR A 239 5.69 -14.38 20.37
CA THR A 239 6.81 -14.38 21.31
C THR A 239 7.35 -12.98 21.56
N ASP A 240 7.85 -12.73 22.77
CA ASP A 240 8.59 -11.50 23.10
C ASP A 240 10.09 -11.63 22.85
N LYS A 241 10.54 -12.77 22.32
CA LYS A 241 11.95 -13.06 22.05
C LYS A 241 12.39 -12.51 20.71
N LYS A 242 13.69 -12.22 20.64
CA LYS A 242 14.40 -12.00 19.38
C LYS A 242 14.79 -13.34 18.76
N ILE A 243 14.55 -13.48 17.46
CA ILE A 243 14.85 -14.68 16.66
C ILE A 243 15.95 -14.34 15.66
N SER A 244 17.20 -14.61 16.05
CA SER A 244 18.38 -14.41 15.21
C SER A 244 18.95 -15.71 14.65
N SER A 245 18.79 -16.82 15.38
CA SER A 245 19.26 -18.15 15.00
C SER A 245 18.09 -19.01 14.55
N ILE A 246 18.25 -19.71 13.43
CA ILE A 246 17.23 -20.67 12.99
C ILE A 246 17.16 -21.90 13.91
N GLN A 247 18.25 -22.20 14.64
CA GLN A 247 18.31 -23.37 15.53
C GLN A 247 17.23 -23.32 16.63
N ASP A 248 16.89 -22.12 17.10
CA ASP A 248 15.87 -21.92 18.14
C ASP A 248 14.46 -22.29 17.64
N LEU A 249 14.22 -22.16 16.32
CA LEU A 249 12.94 -22.47 15.68
C LEU A 249 12.90 -23.84 15.00
N LEU A 250 14.06 -24.44 14.75
CA LEU A 250 14.18 -25.64 13.92
C LEU A 250 13.34 -26.82 14.48
N PRO A 251 13.36 -27.13 15.79
CA PRO A 251 12.50 -28.19 16.36
C PRO A 251 11.01 -27.92 16.17
N PHE A 252 10.58 -26.67 16.25
CA PHE A 252 9.20 -26.28 16.01
C PHE A 252 8.84 -26.44 14.52
N LEU A 253 9.65 -25.90 13.61
CA LEU A 253 9.40 -25.93 12.17
C LEU A 253 9.31 -27.36 11.62
N GLU A 254 10.16 -28.28 12.10
CA GLU A 254 10.14 -29.70 11.72
C GLU A 254 8.84 -30.41 12.09
N ASN A 255 8.22 -30.02 13.21
CA ASN A 255 6.94 -30.56 13.63
C ASN A 255 5.77 -29.84 12.97
N PHE A 256 5.89 -28.52 12.80
CA PHE A 256 4.88 -27.67 12.21
C PHE A 256 4.58 -28.05 10.75
N VAL A 257 5.61 -28.33 9.94
CA VAL A 257 5.45 -28.65 8.51
C VAL A 257 4.57 -29.89 8.24
N LYS A 258 4.44 -30.78 9.23
CA LYS A 258 3.59 -31.99 9.15
C LYS A 258 2.10 -31.65 9.31
N VAL A 259 1.78 -30.52 9.91
CA VAL A 259 0.43 -30.06 10.21
C VAL A 259 -0.04 -29.03 9.21
N SER A 260 0.80 -28.01 8.94
CA SER A 260 0.47 -26.92 8.05
C SER A 260 1.74 -26.32 7.42
N LYS A 261 1.54 -25.57 6.35
CA LYS A 261 2.58 -24.73 5.75
C LYS A 261 2.38 -23.24 6.05
N ASN A 262 1.19 -22.84 6.52
CA ASN A 262 0.80 -21.44 6.71
C ASN A 262 1.15 -20.97 8.12
N LEU A 263 2.23 -20.18 8.24
CA LEU A 263 2.77 -19.73 9.53
C LEU A 263 2.97 -18.21 9.53
N VAL A 264 2.49 -17.57 10.58
CA VAL A 264 2.78 -16.17 10.90
C VAL A 264 3.63 -16.15 12.16
N ILE A 265 4.70 -15.37 12.15
CA ILE A 265 5.57 -15.18 13.32
C ILE A 265 5.49 -13.71 13.74
N ILE A 266 5.09 -13.49 15.00
CA ILE A 266 5.08 -12.19 15.67
C ILE A 266 6.11 -12.27 16.80
N ALA A 267 7.21 -11.56 16.65
CA ALA A 267 8.35 -11.60 17.56
C ALA A 267 8.93 -10.20 17.81
N ASP A 268 9.69 -9.98 18.89
CA ASP A 268 10.36 -8.68 19.13
C ASP A 268 11.18 -8.25 17.90
N GLU A 269 12.04 -9.15 17.45
CA GLU A 269 12.84 -8.96 16.25
C GLU A 269 13.15 -10.29 15.57
N ILE A 270 13.19 -10.27 14.23
CA ILE A 270 13.51 -11.42 13.39
C ILE A 270 14.60 -10.96 12.43
N ASP A 271 15.82 -11.45 12.59
CA ASP A 271 16.97 -10.98 11.83
C ASP A 271 18.00 -12.09 11.57
N GLY A 272 19.16 -11.70 11.06
CA GLY A 272 20.31 -12.58 10.89
C GLY A 272 20.05 -13.82 10.02
N GLU A 273 20.55 -14.96 10.49
CA GLU A 273 20.44 -16.24 9.81
C GLU A 273 18.99 -16.76 9.78
N ALA A 274 18.23 -16.52 10.83
CA ALA A 274 16.83 -16.92 10.91
C ALA A 274 16.00 -16.28 9.79
N LEU A 275 16.09 -14.95 9.63
CA LEU A 275 15.35 -14.24 8.59
C LEU A 275 15.73 -14.73 7.18
N ALA A 276 17.02 -14.87 6.90
CA ALA A 276 17.50 -15.35 5.60
C ALA A 276 16.96 -16.75 5.28
N THR A 277 16.95 -17.64 6.28
CA THR A 277 16.47 -19.01 6.13
C THR A 277 14.95 -19.07 5.91
N LEU A 278 14.17 -18.27 6.64
CA LEU A 278 12.72 -18.17 6.47
C LEU A 278 12.36 -17.66 5.07
N VAL A 279 13.07 -16.64 4.57
CA VAL A 279 12.89 -16.11 3.22
C VAL A 279 13.17 -17.18 2.15
N VAL A 280 14.29 -17.90 2.26
CA VAL A 280 14.63 -18.95 1.29
C VAL A 280 13.58 -20.07 1.30
N ASN A 281 13.06 -20.44 2.46
CA ASN A 281 12.02 -21.47 2.56
C ASN A 281 10.67 -21.02 2.00
N LYS A 282 10.33 -19.74 2.15
CA LYS A 282 9.16 -19.13 1.48
C LYS A 282 9.30 -19.19 -0.04
N LEU A 283 10.44 -18.76 -0.58
CA LEU A 283 10.70 -18.76 -2.02
C LEU A 283 10.72 -20.17 -2.63
N ARG A 284 11.11 -21.19 -1.84
CA ARG A 284 11.07 -22.60 -2.25
C ARG A 284 9.68 -23.25 -2.11
N GLY A 285 8.71 -22.56 -1.49
CA GLY A 285 7.38 -23.10 -1.22
C GLY A 285 7.32 -24.18 -0.13
N THR A 286 8.39 -24.34 0.66
CA THR A 286 8.40 -25.25 1.81
C THR A 286 7.37 -24.80 2.85
N PHE A 287 7.38 -23.50 3.15
CA PHE A 287 6.44 -22.86 4.04
C PHE A 287 5.86 -21.61 3.39
N ASN A 288 4.58 -21.37 3.64
CA ASN A 288 3.95 -20.10 3.40
C ASN A 288 4.08 -19.27 4.69
N ILE A 289 5.21 -18.55 4.84
CA ILE A 289 5.54 -17.78 6.03
C ILE A 289 5.34 -16.28 5.83
N LEU A 290 4.92 -15.62 6.91
CA LEU A 290 4.99 -14.19 7.12
C LEU A 290 5.61 -13.91 8.48
N ALA A 291 6.53 -12.95 8.53
CA ALA A 291 7.19 -12.51 9.75
C ALA A 291 6.94 -11.01 9.93
N VAL A 292 6.44 -10.64 11.10
CA VAL A 292 6.18 -9.26 11.52
C VAL A 292 6.80 -9.01 12.90
N LYS A 293 7.21 -7.77 13.16
CA LYS A 293 7.67 -7.40 14.50
C LYS A 293 6.48 -7.25 15.45
N ALA A 294 6.70 -7.53 16.73
CA ALA A 294 5.72 -7.30 17.78
C ALA A 294 5.41 -5.80 17.90
N PRO A 295 4.14 -5.42 18.12
CA PRO A 295 3.77 -4.04 18.34
C PRO A 295 4.16 -3.55 19.75
N GLY A 296 4.29 -2.24 19.91
CA GLY A 296 4.71 -1.63 21.18
C GLY A 296 6.18 -1.84 21.53
N PHE A 297 6.57 -1.36 22.71
CA PHE A 297 7.92 -1.45 23.27
C PHE A 297 7.85 -1.68 24.78
N GLY A 298 8.86 -2.33 25.36
CA GLY A 298 8.93 -2.56 26.81
C GLY A 298 7.74 -3.37 27.34
N ASP A 299 7.18 -2.97 28.48
CA ASP A 299 6.05 -3.67 29.11
C ASP A 299 4.77 -3.62 28.26
N ARG A 300 4.53 -2.52 27.54
CA ARG A 300 3.39 -2.38 26.64
C ARG A 300 3.39 -3.45 25.54
N ARG A 301 4.56 -3.87 25.07
CA ARG A 301 4.67 -4.96 24.08
C ARG A 301 4.19 -6.30 24.66
N LYS A 302 4.50 -6.58 25.93
CA LYS A 302 4.07 -7.82 26.58
C LYS A 302 2.55 -7.86 26.70
N GLU A 303 1.95 -6.74 27.12
CA GLU A 303 0.49 -6.58 27.16
C GLU A 303 -0.14 -6.78 25.77
N MET A 304 0.39 -6.12 24.73
CA MET A 304 -0.13 -6.27 23.37
C MET A 304 0.05 -7.68 22.79
N LEU A 305 1.15 -8.37 23.10
CA LEU A 305 1.36 -9.76 22.69
C LEU A 305 0.36 -10.69 23.38
N GLU A 306 0.02 -10.42 24.64
CA GLU A 306 -1.01 -11.15 25.37
C GLU A 306 -2.40 -10.89 24.76
N ASP A 307 -2.72 -9.65 24.39
CA ASP A 307 -3.97 -9.34 23.68
C ASP A 307 -4.07 -10.10 22.35
N ILE A 308 -2.97 -10.19 21.59
CA ILE A 308 -2.91 -10.98 20.36
C ILE A 308 -3.10 -12.47 20.66
N ALA A 309 -2.49 -12.99 21.73
CA ALA A 309 -2.65 -14.38 22.14
C ALA A 309 -4.09 -14.69 22.53
N VAL A 310 -4.74 -13.82 23.30
CA VAL A 310 -6.15 -13.94 23.68
C VAL A 310 -7.07 -13.89 22.46
N LEU A 311 -6.86 -12.94 21.55
CA LEU A 311 -7.64 -12.80 20.31
C LEU A 311 -7.54 -14.05 19.43
N THR A 312 -6.36 -14.63 19.33
CA THR A 312 -6.07 -15.75 18.42
C THR A 312 -6.20 -17.12 19.10
N GLY A 313 -6.36 -17.16 20.42
CA GLY A 313 -6.37 -18.40 21.22
C GLY A 313 -4.99 -19.06 21.34
N GLY A 314 -3.91 -18.31 21.12
CA GLY A 314 -2.53 -18.78 21.27
C GLY A 314 -1.99 -18.58 22.69
N THR A 315 -0.71 -18.90 22.88
CA THR A 315 0.03 -18.62 24.13
C THR A 315 1.30 -17.85 23.80
N VAL A 316 1.56 -16.76 24.53
CA VAL A 316 2.81 -16.00 24.37
C VAL A 316 3.97 -16.83 24.89
N VAL A 317 4.98 -17.05 24.03
CA VAL A 317 6.24 -17.69 24.42
C VAL A 317 7.17 -16.61 24.95
N SER A 318 7.23 -16.45 26.27
CA SER A 318 7.95 -15.36 26.93
C SER A 318 9.16 -15.83 27.75
N GLU A 319 10.20 -14.99 27.79
CA GLU A 319 11.36 -15.16 28.69
C GLU A 319 10.97 -15.15 30.17
N ASP A 320 10.02 -14.30 30.56
CA ASP A 320 9.61 -14.14 31.95
C ASP A 320 8.96 -15.42 32.50
N THR A 321 8.32 -16.20 31.63
CA THR A 321 7.69 -17.48 31.97
C THR A 321 8.66 -18.67 31.95
N GLY A 322 9.93 -18.44 31.55
CA GLY A 322 10.95 -19.49 31.42
C GLY A 322 10.75 -20.43 30.23
N ARG A 323 9.80 -20.15 29.31
CA ARG A 323 9.58 -20.97 28.11
C ARG A 323 10.64 -20.66 27.04
N LYS A 324 11.12 -21.71 26.38
CA LYS A 324 12.08 -21.63 25.26
C LYS A 324 11.39 -21.90 23.93
N LEU A 325 11.87 -21.27 22.85
CA LEU A 325 11.37 -21.49 21.48
C LEU A 325 11.50 -22.96 21.03
N GLU A 326 12.56 -23.63 21.48
CA GLU A 326 12.81 -25.06 21.22
C GLU A 326 11.69 -25.99 21.73
N ASN A 327 10.94 -25.56 22.75
CA ASN A 327 9.89 -26.35 23.41
C ASN A 327 8.47 -25.97 22.96
N VAL A 328 8.36 -25.08 21.96
CA VAL A 328 7.07 -24.62 21.44
C VAL A 328 6.41 -25.75 20.66
N LYS A 329 5.13 -25.96 20.91
CA LYS A 329 4.32 -26.93 20.19
C LYS A 329 3.32 -26.22 19.28
N VAL A 330 2.75 -26.97 18.34
CA VAL A 330 1.77 -26.43 17.38
C VAL A 330 0.50 -25.96 18.10
N GLU A 331 0.19 -26.55 19.26
CA GLU A 331 -0.95 -26.15 20.11
C GLU A 331 -0.74 -24.81 20.83
N ASP A 332 0.50 -24.32 20.96
CA ASP A 332 0.78 -23.01 21.53
C ASP A 332 0.48 -21.87 20.54
N CYS A 333 0.40 -22.18 19.25
CA CYS A 333 0.15 -21.19 18.21
C CYS A 333 -1.32 -20.75 18.20
N GLY A 334 -1.52 -19.44 18.07
CA GLY A 334 -2.84 -18.87 17.81
C GLY A 334 -3.34 -19.22 16.41
N ARG A 335 -4.64 -19.02 16.19
CA ARG A 335 -5.30 -19.21 14.89
C ARG A 335 -6.14 -17.98 14.53
N ALA A 336 -6.20 -17.70 13.23
CA ALA A 336 -7.08 -16.69 12.65
C ALA A 336 -7.63 -17.20 11.31
N ASP A 337 -8.60 -16.50 10.73
CA ASP A 337 -9.04 -16.76 9.36
C ASP A 337 -8.04 -16.21 8.36
N LYS A 338 -7.50 -15.02 8.61
CA LYS A 338 -6.49 -14.40 7.75
C LYS A 338 -5.57 -13.47 8.54
N VAL A 339 -4.32 -13.39 8.14
CA VAL A 339 -3.41 -12.30 8.51
C VAL A 339 -2.97 -11.58 7.24
N TRP A 340 -3.15 -10.27 7.21
CA TRP A 340 -2.77 -9.38 6.12
C TRP A 340 -1.72 -8.40 6.63
N THR A 341 -0.76 -8.02 5.78
CA THR A 341 0.20 -6.97 6.11
C THR A 341 0.72 -6.26 4.86
N ASP A 342 0.91 -4.95 4.98
CA ASP A 342 1.68 -4.15 4.04
C ASP A 342 3.07 -3.84 4.64
N LYS A 343 3.74 -2.81 4.12
CA LYS A 343 5.05 -2.39 4.60
C LYS A 343 5.02 -1.84 6.04
N ASP A 344 3.91 -1.26 6.47
CA ASP A 344 3.80 -0.42 7.66
C ASP A 344 2.81 -0.98 8.70
N ASN A 345 1.80 -1.76 8.29
CA ASN A 345 0.69 -2.24 9.10
C ASN A 345 0.49 -3.76 8.97
N CYS A 346 -0.09 -4.36 10.01
CA CYS A 346 -0.52 -5.75 10.03
C CYS A 346 -1.93 -5.85 10.64
N ARG A 347 -2.74 -6.75 10.07
CA ARG A 347 -4.13 -7.01 10.45
C ARG A 347 -4.33 -8.49 10.69
N ILE A 348 -4.84 -8.84 11.87
CA ILE A 348 -5.33 -10.18 12.19
C ILE A 348 -6.85 -10.16 12.07
N ILE A 349 -7.41 -11.00 11.22
CA ILE A 349 -8.82 -11.02 10.87
C ILE A 349 -9.42 -12.37 11.24
N GLY A 350 -10.49 -12.36 12.03
CA GLY A 350 -11.20 -13.58 12.46
C GLY A 350 -10.38 -14.43 13.43
N GLY A 351 -9.86 -13.81 14.50
CA GLY A 351 -9.15 -14.54 15.56
C GLY A 351 -10.02 -15.67 16.14
N LYS A 352 -9.45 -16.86 16.35
CA LYS A 352 -10.17 -18.04 16.85
C LYS A 352 -10.06 -18.20 18.38
N GLY A 353 -9.78 -17.10 19.09
CA GLY A 353 -9.78 -17.02 20.54
C GLY A 353 -11.16 -17.26 21.17
N VAL A 354 -11.17 -17.62 22.45
CA VAL A 354 -12.43 -17.85 23.17
C VAL A 354 -13.08 -16.51 23.49
N LYS A 355 -14.27 -16.24 22.93
CA LYS A 355 -15.02 -14.97 23.08
C LYS A 355 -15.12 -14.43 24.51
N LYS A 356 -15.19 -15.29 25.54
CA LYS A 356 -15.25 -14.86 26.95
C LYS A 356 -13.99 -14.13 27.43
N ALA A 357 -12.83 -14.42 26.84
CA ALA A 357 -11.57 -13.76 27.19
C ALA A 357 -11.35 -12.45 26.42
N ILE A 358 -12.07 -12.25 25.30
CA ILE A 358 -11.94 -11.09 24.41
C ILE A 358 -12.76 -9.88 24.93
N THR A 359 -13.85 -10.14 25.67
CA THR A 359 -14.75 -9.10 26.22
C THR A 359 -14.44 -8.68 27.67
N ALA A 360 -13.31 -9.11 28.24
CA ALA A 360 -12.97 -8.91 29.66
C ALA A 360 -12.23 -7.58 29.92
#